data_AF-A0A8I1WDR0-F1
#
_entry.id   AF-A0A8I1WDR0-F1
#
_cell.length_a   1.000
_cell.length_b   1.000
_cell.length_c   1.000
_cell.angle_alpha   90.00
_cell.angle_beta   90.00
_cell.angle_gamma   90.00
#
_symmetry.space_group_name_H-M   'P 1'
#
loop_
_entity.id
_entity.type
_entity.pdbx_description
1 polymer ?
#
loop_
_entity_poly.entity_id
_entity_poly.type
_entity_poly.pdbx_seq_one_letter_code
_entity_poly.pdbx_strand_id
1 'polypeptide(L)'
;MSSSKFVGQLKQNNEQINNLKEITTQAEKHMVVHEQKLTEIVDEFIEKQNYELKSHTENKNNPHQVTKDQLGLGKVLNIEQAAKLDFDSHTADTNVHITTTERNTWNAKETTTGSQSKADQALTNAKAYTDTHASNKSNPHGVTASQIGLGNLTNDKQATKSEFDLHAGDTTKHVTATERNSWLLKSDITSSVTSGDTSKVLNGEGAKLLNDKITELQNEVYLTDLLSVTTGEVTLKDDITKYKKLLVVTGGVSTGDVRTSLVRCFYTYTFRPLTDTINVSTSRGKFSASITSNTSISIIQADDALRYIIGLKY
;
A
#
# COMPACT_ATOMS: atom_id res chain seq x y z
N MET A 1 77.80 -89.64 -166.59
CA MET A 1 77.37 -90.00 -165.22
C MET A 1 76.06 -90.79 -165.32
N SER A 2 75.94 -91.91 -164.59
CA SER A 2 74.78 -92.82 -164.66
C SER A 2 73.54 -92.25 -163.96
N SER A 3 72.36 -92.39 -164.59
CA SER A 3 71.03 -91.90 -164.18
C SER A 3 70.67 -92.13 -162.69
N SER A 4 71.18 -93.22 -162.10
CA SER A 4 70.97 -93.58 -160.69
C SER A 4 71.43 -92.51 -159.68
N LYS A 5 72.54 -91.81 -159.95
CA LYS A 5 73.11 -90.82 -159.02
C LYS A 5 72.26 -89.55 -158.89
N PHE A 6 71.56 -89.16 -159.97
CA PHE A 6 70.65 -88.01 -159.98
C PHE A 6 69.39 -88.26 -159.15
N VAL A 7 68.82 -89.47 -159.28
CA VAL A 7 67.61 -89.87 -158.54
C VAL A 7 67.88 -89.92 -157.03
N GLY A 8 69.06 -90.40 -156.61
CA GLY A 8 69.47 -90.40 -155.20
C GLY A 8 69.59 -88.99 -154.61
N GLN A 9 70.21 -88.05 -155.34
CA GLN A 9 70.34 -86.65 -154.91
C GLN A 9 68.97 -85.95 -154.81
N LEU A 10 68.07 -86.20 -155.76
CA LEU A 10 66.70 -85.67 -155.72
C LEU A 10 65.93 -86.13 -154.48
N LYS A 11 66.07 -87.41 -154.10
CA LYS A 11 65.44 -87.94 -152.89
C LYS A 11 66.02 -87.29 -151.62
N GLN A 12 67.34 -87.17 -151.54
CA GLN A 12 68.02 -86.51 -150.42
C GLN A 12 67.61 -85.03 -150.28
N ASN A 13 67.54 -84.30 -151.40
CA ASN A 13 67.09 -82.91 -151.40
C ASN A 13 65.63 -82.80 -150.94
N ASN A 14 64.75 -83.74 -151.32
CA ASN A 14 63.36 -83.74 -150.90
C ASN A 14 63.19 -84.02 -149.40
N GLU A 15 64.01 -84.93 -148.85
CA GLU A 15 64.09 -85.18 -147.40
C GLU A 15 64.59 -83.93 -146.65
N GLN A 16 65.62 -83.25 -147.15
CA GLN A 16 66.12 -81.99 -146.58
C GLN A 16 65.06 -80.88 -146.63
N ILE A 17 64.34 -80.73 -147.75
CA ILE A 17 63.25 -79.76 -147.89
C ILE A 17 62.13 -80.05 -146.88
N ASN A 18 61.78 -81.31 -146.66
CA ASN A 18 60.76 -81.67 -145.68
C ASN A 18 61.23 -81.38 -144.25
N ASN A 19 62.48 -81.72 -143.90
CA ASN A 19 63.05 -81.37 -142.59
C ASN A 19 63.08 -79.85 -142.37
N LEU A 20 63.45 -79.07 -143.40
CA LEU A 20 63.44 -77.60 -143.34
C LEU A 20 62.03 -77.05 -143.15
N LYS A 21 61.01 -77.61 -143.83
CA LYS A 21 59.61 -77.24 -143.64
C LYS A 21 59.14 -77.53 -142.22
N GLU A 22 59.49 -78.69 -141.66
CA GLU A 22 59.14 -79.05 -140.28
C GLU A 22 59.80 -78.11 -139.26
N ILE A 23 61.09 -77.80 -139.43
CA ILE A 23 61.81 -76.84 -138.58
C ILE A 23 61.17 -75.45 -138.68
N THR A 24 60.84 -74.99 -139.90
CA THR A 24 60.22 -73.68 -140.12
C THR A 24 58.85 -73.62 -139.47
N THR A 25 58.04 -74.67 -139.63
CA THR A 25 56.72 -74.79 -138.99
C THR A 25 56.83 -74.78 -137.46
N GLN A 26 57.83 -75.46 -136.90
CA GLN A 26 58.07 -75.48 -135.47
C GLN A 26 58.56 -74.12 -134.95
N ALA A 27 59.38 -73.40 -135.71
CA ALA A 27 59.84 -72.05 -135.38
C ALA A 27 58.68 -71.05 -135.42
N GLU A 28 57.83 -71.10 -136.45
CA GLU A 28 56.59 -70.31 -136.53
C GLU A 28 55.70 -70.59 -135.32
N LYS A 29 55.48 -71.86 -134.98
CA LYS A 29 54.71 -72.23 -133.79
C LYS A 29 55.32 -71.68 -132.50
N HIS A 30 56.64 -71.74 -132.35
CA HIS A 30 57.33 -71.20 -131.18
C HIS A 30 57.24 -69.67 -131.11
N MET A 31 57.35 -68.98 -132.25
CA MET A 31 57.17 -67.53 -132.33
C MET A 31 55.75 -67.12 -131.94
N VAL A 32 54.74 -67.83 -132.44
CA VAL A 32 53.33 -67.59 -132.07
C VAL A 32 53.10 -67.83 -130.57
N VAL A 33 53.65 -68.91 -130.00
CA VAL A 33 53.56 -69.17 -128.55
C VAL A 33 54.29 -68.10 -127.74
N HIS A 34 55.43 -67.61 -128.22
CA HIS A 34 56.16 -66.54 -127.54
C HIS A 34 55.40 -65.22 -127.59
N GLU A 35 54.81 -64.86 -128.74
CA GLU A 35 53.96 -63.69 -128.91
C GLU A 35 52.72 -63.74 -128.01
N GLN A 36 52.09 -64.92 -127.90
CA GLN A 36 50.99 -65.15 -126.95
C GLN A 36 51.42 -64.92 -125.51
N LYS A 37 52.56 -65.50 -125.10
CA LYS A 37 53.07 -65.35 -123.74
C LYS A 37 53.49 -63.91 -123.41
N LEU A 38 54.04 -63.18 -124.38
CA LEU A 38 54.33 -61.76 -124.21
C LEU A 38 53.04 -60.95 -124.03
N THR A 39 52.00 -61.27 -124.81
CA THR A 39 50.68 -60.62 -124.69
C THR A 39 50.08 -60.87 -123.31
N GLU A 40 50.08 -62.12 -122.84
CA GLU A 40 49.60 -62.48 -121.50
C GLU A 40 50.32 -61.70 -120.39
N ILE A 41 51.65 -61.59 -120.45
CA ILE A 41 52.44 -60.85 -119.46
C ILE A 41 52.10 -59.35 -119.48
N VAL A 42 51.92 -58.77 -120.67
CA VAL A 42 51.58 -57.35 -120.81
C VAL A 42 50.18 -57.07 -120.27
N ASP A 43 49.21 -57.94 -120.58
CA ASP A 43 47.85 -57.83 -120.08
C ASP A 43 47.81 -57.95 -118.54
N GLU A 44 48.51 -58.95 -117.98
CA GLU A 44 48.63 -59.11 -116.52
C GLU A 44 49.26 -57.87 -115.85
N PHE A 45 50.30 -57.29 -116.46
CA PHE A 45 50.93 -56.08 -115.94
C PHE A 45 49.97 -54.88 -115.95
N ILE A 46 49.25 -54.68 -117.06
CA ILE A 46 48.28 -53.59 -117.21
C ILE A 46 47.13 -53.76 -116.22
N GLU A 47 46.60 -54.98 -116.08
CA GLU A 47 45.53 -55.28 -115.12
C GLU A 47 45.97 -55.00 -113.69
N LYS A 48 47.18 -55.43 -113.30
CA LYS A 48 47.71 -55.18 -111.96
C LYS A 48 47.88 -53.69 -111.68
N GLN A 49 48.45 -52.92 -112.61
CA GLN A 49 48.63 -51.48 -112.43
C GLN A 49 47.29 -50.74 -112.34
N ASN A 50 46.32 -51.13 -113.17
CA ASN A 50 44.97 -50.58 -113.11
C ASN A 50 44.29 -50.89 -111.77
N TYR A 51 44.48 -52.10 -111.24
CA TYR A 51 43.97 -52.49 -109.92
C TYR A 51 44.59 -51.66 -108.78
N GLU A 52 45.92 -51.51 -108.77
CA GLU A 52 46.63 -50.74 -107.74
C GLU A 52 46.23 -49.26 -107.76
N LEU A 53 46.15 -48.65 -108.95
CA LEU A 53 45.71 -47.25 -109.09
C LEU A 53 44.25 -47.07 -108.68
N LYS A 54 43.38 -47.99 -109.08
CA LYS A 54 41.98 -47.99 -108.67
C LYS A 54 41.85 -48.07 -107.15
N SER A 55 42.53 -49.02 -106.52
CA SER A 55 42.56 -49.18 -105.06
C SER A 55 43.06 -47.91 -104.36
N HIS A 56 44.14 -47.30 -104.85
CA HIS A 56 44.67 -46.06 -104.29
C HIS A 56 43.68 -44.89 -104.41
N THR A 57 43.09 -44.68 -105.59
CA THR A 57 42.15 -43.56 -105.83
C THR A 57 40.82 -43.71 -105.09
N GLU A 58 40.42 -44.96 -104.82
CA GLU A 58 39.26 -45.31 -104.01
C GLU A 58 39.55 -45.23 -102.50
N ASN A 59 40.81 -45.31 -102.07
CA ASN A 59 41.20 -45.18 -100.66
C ASN A 59 40.87 -43.78 -100.10
N LYS A 60 39.90 -43.71 -99.18
CA LYS A 60 39.49 -42.49 -98.45
C LYS A 60 40.01 -42.46 -97.01
N ASN A 61 40.95 -43.32 -96.68
CA ASN A 61 41.71 -43.18 -95.44
C ASN A 61 42.71 -42.04 -95.59
N ASN A 62 43.09 -41.44 -94.47
CA ASN A 62 44.17 -40.47 -94.38
C ASN A 62 45.42 -41.03 -95.14
N PRO A 63 45.82 -40.43 -96.28
CA PRO A 63 45.81 -38.99 -96.58
C PRO A 63 44.60 -38.40 -97.32
N HIS A 64 43.67 -39.19 -97.87
CA HIS A 64 42.55 -38.67 -98.66
C HIS A 64 41.29 -38.47 -97.81
N GLN A 65 40.60 -37.32 -97.99
CA GLN A 65 39.31 -37.01 -97.37
C GLN A 65 39.28 -37.13 -95.84
N VAL A 66 40.29 -36.54 -95.18
CA VAL A 66 40.43 -36.59 -93.72
C VAL A 66 39.23 -35.98 -93.00
N THR A 67 38.59 -36.75 -92.12
CA THR A 67 37.44 -36.32 -91.30
C THR A 67 37.89 -35.74 -89.96
N LYS A 68 36.98 -35.03 -89.27
CA LYS A 68 37.21 -34.57 -87.90
C LYS A 68 37.50 -35.73 -86.94
N ASP A 69 36.84 -36.87 -87.15
CA ASP A 69 37.07 -38.07 -86.34
C ASP A 69 38.49 -38.63 -86.53
N GLN A 70 38.99 -38.64 -87.77
CA GLN A 70 40.35 -39.10 -88.08
C GLN A 70 41.44 -38.20 -87.44
N LEU A 71 41.12 -36.97 -87.06
CA LEU A 71 42.00 -36.05 -86.33
C LEU A 71 41.74 -36.04 -84.81
N GLY A 72 40.81 -36.87 -84.31
CA GLY A 72 40.39 -36.84 -82.90
C GLY A 72 39.54 -35.63 -82.51
N LEU A 73 39.08 -34.85 -83.49
CA LEU A 73 38.27 -33.64 -83.34
C LEU A 73 36.78 -33.89 -83.56
N GLY A 74 36.32 -35.15 -83.50
CA GLY A 74 34.92 -35.53 -83.76
C GLY A 74 33.88 -34.80 -82.90
N LYS A 75 34.26 -34.42 -81.68
CA LYS A 75 33.41 -33.66 -80.76
C LYS A 75 33.44 -32.14 -81.00
N VAL A 76 34.34 -31.65 -81.86
CA VAL A 76 34.48 -30.23 -82.16
C VAL A 76 33.45 -29.83 -83.20
N LEU A 77 32.40 -29.14 -82.75
CA LEU A 77 31.37 -28.55 -83.59
C LEU A 77 31.96 -27.53 -84.57
N ASN A 78 31.35 -27.35 -85.74
CA ASN A 78 31.77 -26.32 -86.71
C ASN A 78 30.98 -25.03 -86.48
N ILE A 79 31.22 -24.38 -85.35
CA ILE A 79 30.60 -23.12 -84.96
C ILE A 79 31.69 -22.11 -84.60
N GLU A 80 31.36 -20.82 -84.62
CA GLU A 80 32.24 -19.78 -84.14
C GLU A 80 32.58 -20.02 -82.66
N GLN A 81 33.87 -20.01 -82.34
CA GLN A 81 34.37 -20.18 -80.98
C GLN A 81 34.98 -18.86 -80.50
N ALA A 82 34.70 -18.48 -79.25
CA ALA A 82 35.36 -17.36 -78.63
C ALA A 82 36.86 -17.65 -78.46
N ALA A 83 37.70 -16.61 -78.58
CA ALA A 83 39.11 -16.76 -78.30
C ALA A 83 39.31 -17.10 -76.82
N LYS A 84 40.24 -18.02 -76.53
CA LYS A 84 40.59 -18.36 -75.14
C LYS A 84 40.98 -17.11 -74.33
N LEU A 85 41.63 -16.15 -74.97
CA LEU A 85 42.02 -14.88 -74.37
C LEU A 85 40.81 -14.09 -73.85
N ASP A 86 39.71 -14.04 -74.60
CA ASP A 86 38.51 -13.31 -74.21
C ASP A 86 37.82 -13.97 -73.02
N PHE A 87 37.76 -15.31 -73.02
CA PHE A 87 37.22 -16.09 -71.91
C PHE A 87 38.04 -15.88 -70.63
N ASP A 88 39.36 -15.95 -70.73
CA ASP A 88 40.25 -15.74 -69.58
C ASP A 88 40.14 -14.30 -69.06
N SER A 89 40.04 -13.31 -69.97
CA SER A 89 39.86 -11.90 -69.61
C SER A 89 38.53 -11.65 -68.89
N HIS A 90 37.43 -12.21 -69.37
CA HIS A 90 36.12 -12.12 -68.70
C HIS A 90 36.13 -12.81 -67.32
N THR A 91 36.80 -13.95 -67.21
CA THR A 91 36.90 -14.71 -65.94
C THR A 91 37.73 -13.95 -64.90
N ALA A 92 38.72 -13.18 -65.34
CA ALA A 92 39.58 -12.36 -64.49
C ALA A 92 38.98 -10.99 -64.10
N ASP A 93 37.92 -10.52 -64.78
CA ASP A 93 37.30 -9.23 -64.51
C ASP A 93 36.43 -9.28 -63.24
N THR A 94 36.99 -8.85 -62.11
CA THR A 94 36.30 -8.85 -60.82
C THR A 94 35.21 -7.78 -60.70
N ASN A 95 35.09 -6.84 -61.65
CA ASN A 95 34.09 -5.77 -61.58
C ASN A 95 32.71 -6.22 -62.07
N VAL A 96 32.66 -7.24 -62.92
CA VAL A 96 31.40 -7.76 -63.48
C VAL A 96 30.85 -8.96 -62.70
N HIS A 97 31.69 -9.58 -61.86
CA HIS A 97 31.30 -10.68 -60.99
C HIS A 97 30.97 -10.18 -59.59
N ILE A 98 30.09 -10.90 -58.89
CA ILE A 98 29.81 -10.67 -57.48
C ILE A 98 30.20 -11.89 -56.67
N THR A 99 30.71 -11.65 -55.47
CA THR A 99 31.00 -12.69 -54.49
C THR A 99 29.75 -13.09 -53.71
N THR A 100 29.78 -14.29 -53.14
CA THR A 100 28.73 -14.74 -52.19
C THR A 100 28.61 -13.78 -51.00
N THR A 101 29.73 -13.22 -50.53
CA THR A 101 29.77 -12.27 -49.42
C THR A 101 29.05 -10.96 -49.77
N GLU A 102 29.30 -10.38 -50.94
CA GLU A 102 28.61 -9.17 -51.41
C GLU A 102 27.10 -9.39 -51.52
N ARG A 103 26.69 -10.51 -52.13
CA ARG A 103 25.28 -10.89 -52.26
C ARG A 103 24.59 -10.99 -50.89
N ASN A 104 25.22 -11.66 -49.93
CA ASN A 104 24.68 -11.80 -48.59
C ASN A 104 24.60 -10.44 -47.87
N THR A 105 25.61 -9.57 -48.06
CA THR A 105 25.64 -8.23 -47.49
C THR A 105 24.51 -7.35 -48.04
N TRP A 106 24.26 -7.40 -49.35
CA TRP A 106 23.16 -6.66 -49.97
C TRP A 106 21.79 -7.21 -49.56
N ASN A 107 21.63 -8.52 -49.50
CA ASN A 107 20.37 -9.15 -49.07
C ASN A 107 20.04 -8.89 -47.59
N ALA A 108 21.05 -8.64 -46.75
CA ALA A 108 20.86 -8.29 -45.34
C ALA A 108 20.59 -6.79 -45.11
N LYS A 109 20.59 -5.96 -46.16
CA LYS A 109 20.28 -4.53 -46.00
C LYS A 109 18.86 -4.35 -45.50
N GLU A 110 18.71 -3.34 -44.66
CA GLU A 110 17.41 -2.89 -44.18
C GLU A 110 16.48 -2.55 -45.35
N THR A 111 15.20 -2.85 -45.17
CA THR A 111 14.16 -2.55 -46.17
C THR A 111 13.38 -1.30 -45.77
N THR A 112 12.73 -0.66 -46.73
CA THR A 112 11.83 0.47 -46.46
C THR A 112 10.69 0.05 -45.51
N THR A 113 10.10 -1.12 -45.74
CA THR A 113 9.10 -1.72 -44.84
C THR A 113 9.64 -1.97 -43.44
N GLY A 114 10.82 -2.60 -43.33
CA GLY A 114 11.44 -2.89 -42.03
C GLY A 114 11.84 -1.64 -41.25
N SER A 115 12.22 -0.56 -41.94
CA SER A 115 12.45 0.77 -41.35
C SER A 115 11.15 1.41 -40.88
N GLN A 116 10.10 1.35 -41.70
CA GLN A 116 8.78 1.89 -41.37
C GLN A 116 8.19 1.19 -40.14
N SER A 117 8.27 -0.15 -40.07
CA SER A 117 7.81 -0.89 -38.89
C SER A 117 8.53 -0.48 -37.61
N LYS A 118 9.84 -0.20 -37.67
CA LYS A 118 10.58 0.32 -36.50
C LYS A 118 10.12 1.72 -36.10
N ALA A 119 9.85 2.60 -37.06
CA ALA A 119 9.32 3.93 -36.83
C ALA A 119 7.91 3.88 -36.21
N ASP A 120 7.04 3.03 -36.75
CA ASP A 120 5.67 2.84 -36.26
C ASP A 120 5.67 2.27 -34.84
N GLN A 121 6.57 1.33 -34.53
CA GLN A 121 6.76 0.81 -33.18
C GLN A 121 7.24 1.90 -32.22
N ALA A 122 8.19 2.74 -32.63
CA ALA A 122 8.67 3.85 -31.83
C ALA A 122 7.55 4.87 -31.55
N LEU A 123 6.74 5.21 -32.56
CA LEU A 123 5.58 6.08 -32.41
C LEU A 123 4.55 5.46 -31.46
N THR A 124 4.25 4.18 -31.62
CA THR A 124 3.30 3.45 -30.75
C THR A 124 3.77 3.46 -29.30
N ASN A 125 5.05 3.17 -29.05
CA ASN A 125 5.65 3.19 -27.72
C ASN A 125 5.60 4.60 -27.09
N ALA A 126 5.92 5.63 -27.88
CA ALA A 126 5.87 7.02 -27.41
C ALA A 126 4.45 7.47 -27.04
N LYS A 127 3.45 7.09 -27.84
CA LYS A 127 2.03 7.35 -27.53
C LYS A 127 1.61 6.65 -26.25
N ALA A 128 1.89 5.35 -26.14
CA ALA A 128 1.56 4.57 -24.94
C ALA A 128 2.18 5.14 -23.66
N TYR A 129 3.45 5.56 -23.73
CA TYR A 129 4.11 6.24 -22.62
C TYR A 129 3.42 7.55 -22.24
N THR A 130 3.10 8.38 -23.24
CA THR A 130 2.46 9.70 -23.03
C THR A 130 1.07 9.54 -22.43
N ASP A 131 0.26 8.61 -22.96
CA ASP A 131 -1.10 8.33 -22.49
C ASP A 131 -1.08 7.82 -21.05
N THR A 132 -0.15 6.92 -20.73
CA THR A 132 0.08 6.43 -19.36
C THR A 132 0.40 7.59 -18.42
N HIS A 133 1.35 8.45 -18.80
CA HIS A 133 1.73 9.61 -17.99
C HIS A 133 0.56 10.59 -17.80
N ALA A 134 -0.17 10.93 -18.85
CA ALA A 134 -1.32 11.85 -18.78
C ALA A 134 -2.47 11.31 -17.91
N SER A 135 -2.65 9.98 -17.90
CA SER A 135 -3.64 9.29 -17.07
C SER A 135 -3.22 9.18 -15.60
N ASN A 136 -1.93 9.27 -15.30
CA ASN A 136 -1.42 9.15 -13.94
C ASN A 136 -1.92 10.31 -13.07
N LYS A 137 -2.72 9.98 -12.04
CA LYS A 137 -3.20 10.92 -11.01
C LYS A 137 -2.50 10.76 -9.66
N SER A 138 -1.40 10.00 -9.65
CA SER A 138 -0.52 9.96 -8.48
C SER A 138 0.23 11.28 -8.37
N ASN A 139 0.52 11.68 -7.12
CA ASN A 139 1.42 12.80 -6.82
C ASN A 139 2.71 12.67 -7.66
N PRO A 140 2.99 13.61 -8.61
CA PRO A 140 2.63 15.04 -8.59
C PRO A 140 1.34 15.51 -9.29
N HIS A 141 0.65 14.68 -10.09
CA HIS A 141 -0.49 15.16 -10.89
C HIS A 141 -1.82 14.95 -10.17
N GLY A 142 -2.50 16.02 -9.75
CA GLY A 142 -3.82 15.93 -9.12
C GLY A 142 -3.78 15.46 -7.67
N VAL A 143 -2.81 15.96 -6.89
CA VAL A 143 -2.60 15.61 -5.48
C VAL A 143 -3.86 15.89 -4.64
N THR A 144 -4.37 14.86 -4.00
CA THR A 144 -5.47 14.92 -3.03
C THR A 144 -4.94 15.23 -1.63
N ALA A 145 -5.79 15.79 -0.77
CA ALA A 145 -5.45 16.00 0.64
C ALA A 145 -4.98 14.69 1.31
N SER A 146 -5.56 13.55 0.93
CA SER A 146 -5.14 12.23 1.42
C SER A 146 -3.69 11.89 1.06
N GLN A 147 -3.27 12.16 -0.19
CA GLN A 147 -1.92 11.85 -0.66
C GLN A 147 -0.80 12.61 0.06
N ILE A 148 -1.11 13.74 0.70
CA ILE A 148 -0.15 14.52 1.53
C ILE A 148 -0.42 14.38 3.03
N GLY A 149 -1.21 13.39 3.44
CA GLY A 149 -1.52 13.14 4.85
C GLY A 149 -2.49 14.13 5.49
N LEU A 150 -3.14 14.98 4.70
CA LEU A 150 -4.13 15.97 5.15
C LEU A 150 -5.58 15.50 4.93
N GLY A 151 -5.82 14.22 4.67
CA GLY A 151 -7.15 13.69 4.33
C GLY A 151 -8.24 13.92 5.39
N ASN A 152 -7.86 14.14 6.64
CA ASN A 152 -8.78 14.41 7.75
C ASN A 152 -9.00 15.90 8.03
N LEU A 153 -8.28 16.80 7.33
CA LEU A 153 -8.50 18.23 7.50
C LEU A 153 -9.78 18.64 6.76
N THR A 154 -10.72 19.24 7.49
CA THR A 154 -11.89 19.87 6.89
C THR A 154 -11.52 21.25 6.34
N ASN A 155 -12.28 21.76 5.37
CA ASN A 155 -12.04 23.07 4.76
C ASN A 155 -12.72 24.22 5.53
N ASP A 156 -12.98 24.02 6.82
CA ASP A 156 -13.58 25.01 7.70
C ASP A 156 -12.52 26.00 8.18
N LYS A 157 -12.95 27.20 8.60
CA LYS A 157 -12.06 28.19 9.19
C LYS A 157 -11.49 27.62 10.51
N GLN A 158 -10.22 27.27 10.51
CA GLN A 158 -9.51 26.81 11.71
C GLN A 158 -9.01 28.00 12.53
N ALA A 159 -9.07 27.89 13.87
CA ALA A 159 -8.34 28.80 14.74
C ALA A 159 -6.84 28.61 14.51
N THR A 160 -6.10 29.71 14.47
CA THR A 160 -4.65 29.64 14.42
C THR A 160 -4.11 29.02 15.71
N LYS A 161 -2.94 28.38 15.63
CA LYS A 161 -2.27 27.86 16.83
C LYS A 161 -2.08 28.96 17.90
N SER A 162 -1.80 30.19 17.47
CA SER A 162 -1.66 31.33 18.39
C SER A 162 -2.97 31.67 19.12
N GLU A 163 -4.11 31.66 18.44
CA GLU A 163 -5.42 31.90 19.07
C GLU A 163 -5.78 30.80 20.06
N PHE A 164 -5.51 29.53 19.71
CA PHE A 164 -5.73 28.40 20.60
C PHE A 164 -4.84 28.49 21.85
N ASP A 165 -3.54 28.71 21.67
CA ASP A 165 -2.59 28.83 22.78
C ASP A 165 -2.95 30.00 23.70
N LEU A 166 -3.40 31.12 23.13
CA LEU A 166 -3.87 32.29 23.89
C LEU A 166 -5.10 31.96 24.74
N HIS A 167 -6.06 31.21 24.19
CA HIS A 167 -7.22 30.76 24.97
C HIS A 167 -6.83 29.77 26.07
N ALA A 168 -6.05 28.74 25.72
CA ALA A 168 -5.63 27.70 26.66
C ALA A 168 -4.78 28.27 27.83
N GLY A 169 -4.03 29.34 27.57
CA GLY A 169 -3.28 30.08 28.58
C GLY A 169 -4.09 31.11 29.38
N ASP A 170 -5.36 31.35 29.04
CA ASP A 170 -6.21 32.32 29.75
C ASP A 170 -6.74 31.72 31.06
N THR A 171 -5.94 31.86 32.11
CA THR A 171 -6.28 31.38 33.46
C THR A 171 -7.49 32.08 34.07
N THR A 172 -7.95 33.21 33.51
CA THR A 172 -9.11 33.96 34.03
C THR A 172 -10.42 33.29 33.61
N LYS A 173 -10.46 32.66 32.44
CA LYS A 173 -11.64 31.97 31.90
C LYS A 173 -11.72 30.49 32.29
N HIS A 174 -10.65 29.94 32.85
CA HIS A 174 -10.58 28.56 33.28
C HIS A 174 -10.66 28.44 34.81
N VAL A 175 -11.13 27.29 35.27
CA VAL A 175 -11.24 26.99 36.70
C VAL A 175 -10.47 25.72 37.00
N THR A 176 -9.71 25.76 38.08
CA THR A 176 -8.92 24.63 38.56
C THR A 176 -9.77 23.69 39.41
N ALA A 177 -9.29 22.45 39.59
CA ALA A 177 -9.91 21.51 40.53
C ALA A 177 -9.91 22.07 41.97
N THR A 178 -8.85 22.77 42.36
CA THR A 178 -8.71 23.42 43.68
C THR A 178 -9.78 24.50 43.90
N GLU A 179 -10.01 25.36 42.91
CA GLU A 179 -11.05 26.39 42.98
C GLU A 179 -12.45 25.76 43.11
N ARG A 180 -12.74 24.71 42.32
CA ARG A 180 -14.01 23.98 42.44
C ARG A 180 -14.20 23.37 43.82
N ASN A 181 -13.18 22.71 44.37
CA ASN A 181 -13.23 22.15 45.73
C ASN A 181 -13.48 23.24 46.79
N SER A 182 -12.86 24.41 46.61
CA SER A 182 -13.04 25.54 47.52
C SER A 182 -14.46 26.10 47.48
N TRP A 183 -15.12 26.15 46.32
CA TRP A 183 -16.53 26.55 46.20
C TRP A 183 -17.48 25.51 46.79
N LEU A 184 -17.20 24.22 46.61
CA LEU A 184 -17.99 23.13 47.23
C LEU A 184 -17.99 23.24 48.76
N LEU A 185 -16.83 23.54 49.37
CA LEU A 185 -16.74 23.74 50.82
C LEU A 185 -17.48 24.99 51.32
N LYS A 186 -17.73 25.98 50.45
CA LYS A 186 -18.59 27.14 50.80
C LYS A 186 -20.08 26.79 50.79
N SER A 187 -20.47 25.74 50.06
CA SER A 187 -21.86 25.28 49.96
C SER A 187 -22.36 24.57 51.22
N ASP A 188 -21.47 24.04 52.06
CA ASP A 188 -21.82 23.27 53.27
C ASP A 188 -21.88 24.13 54.55
N ILE A 189 -22.15 25.44 54.44
CA ILE A 189 -22.56 26.26 55.59
C ILE A 189 -24.05 26.02 55.86
N THR A 190 -24.42 24.76 56.08
CA THR A 190 -25.72 24.39 56.65
C THR A 190 -25.46 23.60 57.92
N SER A 191 -25.52 24.31 59.05
CA SER A 191 -26.09 23.81 60.31
C SER A 191 -25.30 22.79 61.14
N SER A 192 -24.01 23.03 61.42
CA SER A 192 -23.34 22.32 62.52
C SER A 192 -22.38 23.23 63.29
N VAL A 193 -22.92 23.89 64.33
CA VAL A 193 -22.14 24.43 65.43
C VAL A 193 -22.30 23.44 66.58
N THR A 194 -21.31 22.56 66.75
CA THR A 194 -21.20 21.75 67.97
C THR A 194 -20.43 22.55 69.02
N SER A 195 -20.75 22.33 70.29
CA SER A 195 -20.40 23.18 71.45
C SER A 195 -18.89 23.31 71.77
N GLY A 196 -17.99 22.75 70.96
CA GLY A 196 -16.54 22.77 71.19
C GLY A 196 -15.73 23.68 70.25
N ASP A 197 -16.35 24.27 69.22
CA ASP A 197 -15.61 25.03 68.19
C ASP A 197 -15.59 26.52 68.53
N THR A 198 -14.50 26.98 69.17
CA THR A 198 -14.29 28.39 69.54
C THR A 198 -13.74 29.25 68.40
N SER A 199 -13.46 28.65 67.24
CA SER A 199 -12.77 29.31 66.12
C SER A 199 -13.70 29.76 65.00
N LYS A 200 -14.96 29.32 65.00
CA LYS A 200 -15.95 29.65 63.96
C LYS A 200 -16.83 30.83 64.32
N VAL A 201 -16.88 31.80 63.41
CA VAL A 201 -17.82 32.93 63.45
C VAL A 201 -19.23 32.43 63.21
N LEU A 202 -20.18 32.76 64.11
CA LEU A 202 -21.60 32.42 63.95
C LEU A 202 -22.22 33.23 62.81
N ASN A 203 -23.10 32.60 62.02
CA ASN A 203 -23.98 33.31 61.10
C ASN A 203 -25.09 34.06 61.88
N GLY A 204 -25.81 34.97 61.21
CA GLY A 204 -26.81 35.83 61.86
C GLY A 204 -27.90 35.07 62.63
N GLU A 205 -28.37 33.93 62.11
CA GLU A 205 -29.37 33.09 62.78
C GLU A 205 -28.80 32.34 63.99
N GLY A 206 -27.60 31.76 63.88
CA GLY A 206 -26.93 31.09 65.00
C GLY A 206 -26.57 32.04 66.13
N ALA A 207 -26.14 33.26 65.80
CA ALA A 207 -25.89 34.32 66.78
C ALA A 207 -27.17 34.73 67.52
N LYS A 208 -28.31 34.83 66.81
CA LYS A 208 -29.60 35.15 67.41
C LYS A 208 -30.06 34.06 68.39
N LEU A 209 -29.98 32.79 68.01
CA LEU A 209 -30.43 31.68 68.86
C LEU A 209 -29.61 31.59 70.16
N LEU A 210 -28.29 31.80 70.06
CA LEU A 210 -27.41 31.87 71.23
C LEU A 210 -27.77 33.06 72.12
N ASN A 211 -28.00 34.25 71.52
CA ASN A 211 -28.40 35.44 72.25
C ASN A 211 -29.75 35.26 72.98
N ASP A 212 -30.73 34.62 72.33
CA ASP A 212 -32.03 34.31 72.95
C ASP A 212 -31.86 33.40 74.18
N LYS A 213 -30.98 32.38 74.11
CA LYS A 213 -30.70 31.46 75.24
C LYS A 213 -29.92 32.11 76.37
N ILE A 214 -28.95 32.98 76.06
CA ILE A 214 -28.22 33.78 77.05
C ILE A 214 -29.18 34.73 77.77
N THR A 215 -30.07 35.38 77.02
CA THR A 215 -31.08 36.30 77.58
C THR A 215 -32.03 35.56 78.52
N GLU A 216 -32.46 34.34 78.16
CA GLU A 216 -33.32 33.50 79.02
C GLU A 216 -32.64 33.16 80.36
N LEU A 217 -31.36 32.76 80.34
CA LEU A 217 -30.61 32.40 81.55
C LEU A 217 -30.24 33.61 82.43
N GLN A 218 -30.01 34.78 81.82
CA GLN A 218 -29.73 36.02 82.57
C GLN A 218 -30.95 36.56 83.32
N ASN A 219 -32.14 36.09 82.97
CA ASN A 219 -33.40 36.56 83.54
C ASN A 219 -33.86 35.77 84.78
N GLU A 220 -33.11 34.76 85.24
CA GLU A 220 -33.41 34.02 86.48
C GLU A 220 -32.72 34.66 87.70
N VAL A 221 -33.48 35.02 88.74
CA VAL A 221 -32.94 35.59 89.99
C VAL A 221 -33.44 34.80 91.18
N TYR A 222 -32.53 34.22 91.97
CA TYR A 222 -32.89 33.57 93.24
C TYR A 222 -33.41 34.61 94.24
N LEU A 223 -34.71 34.54 94.54
CA LEU A 223 -35.36 35.39 95.52
C LEU A 223 -35.16 34.90 96.95
N THR A 224 -34.71 33.67 97.16
CA THR A 224 -34.34 33.18 98.49
C THR A 224 -33.02 32.44 98.44
N ASP A 225 -32.39 32.26 99.60
CA ASP A 225 -31.42 31.18 99.79
C ASP A 225 -32.11 29.81 99.78
N LEU A 226 -31.31 28.76 99.94
CA LEU A 226 -31.84 27.44 100.24
C LEU A 226 -32.46 27.43 101.64
N LEU A 227 -33.71 26.97 101.71
CA LEU A 227 -34.54 26.93 102.90
C LEU A 227 -35.02 25.50 103.20
N SER A 228 -35.58 25.34 104.40
CA SER A 228 -36.26 24.13 104.83
C SER A 228 -37.40 24.48 105.78
N VAL A 229 -38.29 25.37 105.34
CA VAL A 229 -39.33 25.95 106.20
C VAL A 229 -40.72 25.53 105.74
N THR A 230 -41.60 25.23 106.68
CA THR A 230 -43.01 24.89 106.45
C THR A 230 -43.97 25.90 107.04
N THR A 231 -43.48 26.90 107.79
CA THR A 231 -44.28 27.97 108.41
C THR A 231 -43.44 29.24 108.56
N GLY A 232 -44.09 30.37 108.84
CA GLY A 232 -43.43 31.65 109.15
C GLY A 232 -43.26 32.60 107.96
N GLU A 233 -42.66 33.75 108.25
CA GLU A 233 -42.26 34.77 107.26
C GLU A 233 -40.95 34.36 106.57
N VAL A 234 -40.89 34.55 105.26
CA VAL A 234 -39.71 34.34 104.42
C VAL A 234 -39.36 35.64 103.72
N THR A 235 -38.18 36.18 104.04
CA THR A 235 -37.63 37.36 103.37
C THR A 235 -37.11 37.00 101.99
N LEU A 236 -37.43 37.84 101.02
CA LEU A 236 -36.99 37.76 99.64
C LEU A 236 -35.80 38.70 99.40
N LYS A 237 -34.87 38.26 98.55
CA LYS A 237 -33.64 38.98 98.18
C LYS A 237 -33.86 40.10 97.17
N ASP A 238 -35.00 40.14 96.51
CA ASP A 238 -35.38 41.22 95.60
C ASP A 238 -36.89 41.47 95.69
N ASP A 239 -37.29 42.62 95.18
CA ASP A 239 -38.68 43.06 95.12
C ASP A 239 -39.49 42.14 94.20
N ILE A 240 -40.42 41.38 94.79
CA ILE A 240 -41.28 40.42 94.10
C ILE A 240 -42.14 41.09 93.02
N THR A 241 -42.39 42.40 93.13
CA THR A 241 -43.14 43.19 92.14
C THR A 241 -42.38 43.42 90.83
N LYS A 242 -41.10 43.00 90.72
CA LYS A 242 -40.34 43.02 89.46
C LYS A 242 -40.58 41.78 88.60
N TYR A 243 -41.25 40.77 89.14
CA TYR A 243 -41.36 39.45 88.52
C TYR A 243 -42.80 39.17 88.10
N LYS A 244 -42.97 38.53 86.94
CA LYS A 244 -44.27 38.03 86.46
C LYS A 244 -44.45 36.53 86.68
N LYS A 245 -43.34 35.82 86.86
CA LYS A 245 -43.33 34.39 87.16
C LYS A 245 -42.37 34.11 88.31
N LEU A 246 -42.76 33.16 89.15
CA LEU A 246 -41.90 32.59 90.17
C LEU A 246 -41.79 31.09 89.92
N LEU A 247 -40.59 30.57 90.05
CA LEU A 247 -40.34 29.16 90.15
C LEU A 247 -40.23 28.84 91.64
N VAL A 248 -41.24 28.18 92.18
CA VAL A 248 -41.31 27.83 93.60
C VAL A 248 -40.90 26.38 93.72
N VAL A 249 -39.87 26.14 94.52
CA VAL A 249 -39.32 24.81 94.74
C VAL A 249 -39.66 24.36 96.14
N THR A 250 -40.39 23.25 96.24
CA THR A 250 -40.88 22.65 97.49
C THR A 250 -40.49 21.18 97.55
N GLY A 251 -40.24 20.62 98.73
CA GLY A 251 -39.99 19.19 98.83
C GLY A 251 -39.20 18.75 100.07
N GLY A 252 -38.83 17.47 100.11
CA GLY A 252 -37.94 16.90 101.13
C GLY A 252 -36.56 16.63 100.56
N VAL A 253 -35.52 17.36 101.02
CA VAL A 253 -34.14 17.12 100.54
C VAL A 253 -33.67 15.71 100.91
N SER A 254 -34.03 15.22 102.09
CA SER A 254 -33.69 13.86 102.56
C SER A 254 -34.44 12.74 101.84
N THR A 255 -35.57 13.04 101.18
CA THR A 255 -36.39 12.07 100.46
C THR A 255 -36.19 12.14 98.94
N GLY A 256 -35.39 13.08 98.44
CA GLY A 256 -35.15 13.30 97.00
C GLY A 256 -36.38 13.80 96.23
N ASP A 257 -37.48 14.08 96.93
CA ASP A 257 -38.77 14.43 96.34
C ASP A 257 -38.91 15.96 96.31
N VAL A 258 -38.25 16.58 95.32
CA VAL A 258 -38.24 18.02 95.09
C VAL A 258 -39.09 18.33 93.87
N ARG A 259 -40.08 19.21 94.05
CA ARG A 259 -40.92 19.70 92.96
C ARG A 259 -40.67 21.17 92.69
N THR A 260 -40.57 21.45 91.40
CA THR A 260 -40.45 22.79 90.86
C THR A 260 -41.76 23.13 90.20
N SER A 261 -42.44 24.15 90.71
CA SER A 261 -43.75 24.57 90.22
C SER A 261 -43.69 26.04 89.81
N LEU A 262 -44.21 26.34 88.62
CA LEU A 262 -44.26 27.70 88.12
C LEU A 262 -45.53 28.40 88.59
N VAL A 263 -45.37 29.52 89.29
CA VAL A 263 -46.43 30.44 89.66
C VAL A 263 -46.38 31.64 88.74
N ARG A 264 -47.55 32.12 88.32
CA ARG A 264 -47.70 33.35 87.55
C ARG A 264 -48.59 34.30 88.32
N CYS A 265 -48.30 35.59 88.24
CA CYS A 265 -49.22 36.63 88.70
C CYS A 265 -50.50 36.63 87.85
N PHE A 266 -51.57 37.22 88.39
CA PHE A 266 -52.83 37.39 87.64
C PHE A 266 -52.71 38.53 86.62
N TYR A 267 -53.10 38.28 85.36
CA TYR A 267 -53.15 39.27 84.26
C TYR A 267 -51.78 39.89 83.87
N THR A 268 -51.78 41.11 83.32
CA THR A 268 -50.61 41.85 82.80
C THR A 268 -49.73 42.47 83.89
N TYR A 269 -50.11 42.34 85.16
CA TYR A 269 -49.40 42.88 86.33
C TYR A 269 -48.20 42.01 86.73
N THR A 270 -47.45 42.45 87.74
CA THR A 270 -46.47 41.66 88.50
C THR A 270 -47.10 41.22 89.83
N PHE A 271 -46.39 40.42 90.63
CA PHE A 271 -46.91 39.99 91.94
C PHE A 271 -47.16 41.17 92.87
N ARG A 272 -48.35 41.24 93.48
CA ARG A 272 -48.77 42.36 94.35
C ARG A 272 -48.78 41.96 95.82
N PRO A 273 -48.05 42.68 96.68
CA PRO A 273 -48.13 42.51 98.12
C PRO A 273 -49.55 42.76 98.64
N LEU A 274 -49.86 42.12 99.76
CA LEU A 274 -51.13 42.14 100.48
C LEU A 274 -52.35 41.64 99.69
N THR A 275 -52.19 41.34 98.41
CA THR A 275 -53.27 40.95 97.49
C THR A 275 -53.07 39.54 96.96
N ASP A 276 -51.89 39.25 96.42
CA ASP A 276 -51.65 37.99 95.73
C ASP A 276 -51.16 36.91 96.71
N THR A 277 -51.52 35.65 96.41
CA THR A 277 -51.01 34.47 97.11
C THR A 277 -50.26 33.59 96.13
N ILE A 278 -49.14 33.05 96.58
CA ILE A 278 -48.38 32.02 95.89
C ILE A 278 -49.05 30.70 96.20
N ASN A 279 -49.50 29.96 95.18
CA ASN A 279 -50.12 28.65 95.35
C ASN A 279 -49.48 27.66 94.38
N VAL A 280 -48.91 26.57 94.91
CA VAL A 280 -48.36 25.49 94.10
C VAL A 280 -48.75 24.13 94.66
N SER A 281 -48.87 23.15 93.78
CA SER A 281 -48.93 21.75 94.19
C SER A 281 -47.54 21.26 94.59
N THR A 282 -47.50 20.46 95.64
CA THR A 282 -46.31 19.75 96.12
C THR A 282 -46.51 18.24 95.98
N SER A 283 -45.50 17.43 96.30
CA SER A 283 -45.65 15.96 96.23
C SER A 283 -46.70 15.43 97.20
N ARG A 284 -46.83 16.07 98.36
CA ARG A 284 -47.72 15.65 99.44
C ARG A 284 -48.98 16.50 99.59
N GLY A 285 -49.18 17.49 98.71
CA GLY A 285 -50.39 18.31 98.69
C GLY A 285 -50.14 19.69 98.08
N LYS A 286 -50.13 20.73 98.92
CA LYS A 286 -50.09 22.12 98.51
C LYS A 286 -49.11 22.94 99.35
N PHE A 287 -48.49 23.92 98.71
CA PHE A 287 -47.83 25.04 99.34
C PHE A 287 -48.58 26.32 98.99
N SER A 288 -48.89 27.13 100.00
CA SER A 288 -49.55 28.42 99.88
C SER A 288 -48.87 29.46 100.76
N ALA A 289 -48.58 30.63 100.22
CA ALA A 289 -48.06 31.76 100.97
C ALA A 289 -48.72 33.06 100.53
N SER A 290 -49.04 33.96 101.45
CA SER A 290 -49.43 35.33 101.13
C SER A 290 -48.18 36.17 100.87
N ILE A 291 -48.25 37.07 99.90
CA ILE A 291 -47.22 38.08 99.73
C ILE A 291 -47.52 39.20 100.73
N THR A 292 -46.69 39.36 101.75
CA THR A 292 -46.94 40.28 102.87
C THR A 292 -46.29 41.64 102.63
N SER A 293 -45.19 41.71 101.89
CA SER A 293 -44.55 42.95 101.44
C SER A 293 -43.88 42.75 100.09
N ASN A 294 -43.27 43.79 99.52
CA ASN A 294 -42.45 43.68 98.30
C ASN A 294 -41.33 42.63 98.45
N THR A 295 -40.86 42.38 99.67
CA THR A 295 -39.71 41.50 99.94
C THR A 295 -40.01 40.46 101.01
N SER A 296 -41.27 40.14 101.27
CA SER A 296 -41.64 39.09 102.23
C SER A 296 -42.86 38.32 101.76
N ILE A 297 -42.87 37.03 102.09
CA ILE A 297 -44.04 36.19 102.02
C ILE A 297 -44.27 35.54 103.38
N SER A 298 -45.52 35.28 103.74
CA SER A 298 -45.86 34.49 104.92
C SER A 298 -46.48 33.17 104.49
N ILE A 299 -45.91 32.05 104.95
CA ILE A 299 -46.42 30.72 104.63
C ILE A 299 -47.76 30.51 105.33
N ILE A 300 -48.80 30.24 104.55
CA ILE A 300 -50.17 29.96 105.01
C ILE A 300 -50.34 28.45 105.22
N GLN A 301 -49.85 27.65 104.26
CA GLN A 301 -49.91 26.19 104.28
C GLN A 301 -48.70 25.61 103.56
N ALA A 302 -48.08 24.56 104.10
CA ALA A 302 -46.99 23.87 103.42
C ALA A 302 -46.98 22.38 103.79
N ASP A 303 -47.50 21.54 102.91
CA ASP A 303 -47.41 20.08 103.04
C ASP A 303 -45.99 19.57 102.73
N ASP A 304 -45.25 20.33 101.93
CA ASP A 304 -43.81 20.18 101.72
C ASP A 304 -43.09 21.50 102.02
N ALA A 305 -41.88 21.40 102.60
CA ALA A 305 -41.08 22.57 102.95
C ALA A 305 -40.69 23.38 101.71
N LEU A 306 -40.78 24.71 101.82
CA LEU A 306 -40.20 25.61 100.84
C LEU A 306 -38.68 25.46 100.83
N ARG A 307 -38.12 25.30 99.63
CA ARG A 307 -36.68 25.18 99.39
C ARG A 307 -36.10 26.45 98.84
N TYR A 308 -36.64 26.97 97.76
CA TYR A 308 -36.27 28.29 97.30
C TYR A 308 -37.28 28.81 96.30
N ILE A 309 -37.19 30.11 96.03
CA ILE A 309 -37.97 30.78 95.01
C ILE A 309 -37.01 31.45 94.03
N ILE A 310 -37.22 31.23 92.75
CA ILE A 310 -36.57 31.97 91.66
C ILE A 310 -37.59 32.90 91.03
N GLY A 311 -37.26 34.18 90.91
CA GLY A 311 -38.00 35.13 90.11
C GLY A 311 -37.50 35.13 88.68
N LEU A 312 -38.41 35.07 87.71
CA LEU A 312 -38.08 35.16 86.30
C LEU A 312 -38.44 36.56 85.79
N LYS A 313 -37.42 37.34 85.42
CA LYS A 313 -37.54 38.65 84.77
C LYS A 313 -37.97 38.46 83.33
N TYR A 314 -38.76 39.40 82.82
CA TYR A 314 -39.09 39.47 81.38
C TYR A 314 -38.25 40.55 80.74
#